data_AF-A0A3M1MVJ5-F1
#
_entry.id   AF-A0A3M1MVJ5-F1
#
_cell.length_a   1.000
_cell.length_b   1.000
_cell.length_c   1.000
_cell.angle_alpha   90.00
_cell.angle_beta   90.00
_cell.angle_gamma   90.00
#
_symmetry.space_group_name_H-M   'P 1'
#
loop_
_entity.id
_entity.type
_entity.pdbx_description
1 polymer ?
#
loop_
_entity_poly.entity_id
_entity_poly.type
_entity_poly.pdbx_seq_one_letter_code
_entity_poly.pdbx_strand_id
1 'polypeptide(L)'
;MKGLAQLPRLLEGARRSPFRLKLLNLMLGRVIPFNRPHGVRIIALGDDWVQTGADYRRRNHNHLRGIHACCIATVAEFSSGLLFLSRLNPARYRLIMAKLEIDYHYHAKEPI
;
A
#
# COMPACT_ATOMS: atom_id res chain seq x y z
N MET A 1 3.17 18.66 -9.61
CA MET A 1 3.14 17.56 -8.62
C MET A 1 3.15 18.07 -7.16
N LYS A 2 2.33 19.08 -6.80
CA LYS A 2 2.30 19.63 -5.42
C LYS A 2 1.66 18.67 -4.38
N GLY A 3 0.84 17.71 -4.82
CA GLY A 3 0.10 16.81 -3.93
C GLY A 3 0.96 15.84 -3.12
N LEU A 4 2.09 15.37 -3.66
CA LEU A 4 2.98 14.44 -2.96
C LEU A 4 3.77 15.12 -1.84
N ALA A 5 4.03 16.44 -1.93
CA ALA A 5 4.78 17.19 -0.92
C ALA A 5 4.12 17.18 0.47
N GLN A 6 2.80 16.96 0.53
CA GLN A 6 2.06 16.88 1.79
C GLN A 6 1.90 15.45 2.32
N LEU A 7 2.37 14.44 1.58
CA LEU A 7 2.17 13.04 1.94
C LEU A 7 2.73 12.67 3.33
N PRO A 8 3.92 13.13 3.78
CA PRO A 8 4.40 12.84 5.13
C PRO A 8 3.46 13.37 6.22
N ARG A 9 2.92 14.58 6.05
CA ARG A 9 1.94 15.18 6.98
C ARG A 9 0.62 14.41 6.99
N LEU A 10 0.17 13.94 5.82
CA LEU A 10 -1.04 13.12 5.71
C LEU A 10 -0.86 11.77 6.40
N LEU A 11 0.30 11.14 6.25
CA LEU A 11 0.65 9.88 6.92
C LEU A 11 0.72 10.06 8.44
N GLU A 12 1.35 11.12 8.93
CA GLU A 12 1.39 11.43 10.37
C GLU A 12 -0.02 11.67 10.94
N GLY A 13 -0.86 12.40 10.20
CA GLY A 13 -2.26 12.61 10.57
C GLY A 13 -3.07 11.30 10.59
N ALA A 14 -2.86 10.42 9.61
CA ALA A 14 -3.52 9.12 9.51
C ALA A 14 -3.10 8.17 10.64
N ARG A 15 -1.85 8.25 11.11
CA ARG A 15 -1.36 7.47 12.24
C ARG A 15 -2.12 7.74 13.53
N ARG A 16 -2.45 9.01 13.79
CA ARG A 16 -3.11 9.43 15.04
C ARG A 16 -4.64 9.38 14.99
N SER A 17 -5.24 9.10 13.82
CA SER A 17 -6.70 9.19 13.66
C SER A 17 -7.24 8.17 12.65
N PRO A 18 -8.16 7.29 13.07
CA PRO A 18 -8.77 6.30 12.18
C PRO A 18 -9.62 6.97 11.07
N PHE A 19 -10.20 8.14 11.35
CA PHE A 19 -10.93 8.91 10.34
C PHE A 19 -10.00 9.42 9.23
N ARG A 20 -8.84 9.98 9.62
CA ARG A 20 -7.84 10.45 8.65
C ARG A 20 -7.24 9.30 7.85
N LEU A 21 -7.05 8.13 8.46
CA LEU A 21 -6.63 6.91 7.75
C LEU A 21 -7.64 6.46 6.70
N LYS A 22 -8.95 6.46 7.04
CA LYS A 22 -10.01 6.16 6.06
C LYS A 22 -10.01 7.15 4.89
N LEU A 23 -9.86 8.45 5.17
CA LEU A 23 -9.78 9.47 4.14
C LEU A 23 -8.53 9.30 3.26
N LEU A 24 -7.38 8.98 3.86
CA LEU A 24 -6.14 8.72 3.16
C LEU A 24 -6.29 7.50 2.22
N ASN A 25 -6.84 6.40 2.70
CA ASN A 25 -7.11 5.22 1.85
C ASN A 25 -8.06 5.52 0.70
N LEU A 26 -9.09 6.34 0.95
CA LEU A 26 -10.02 6.78 -0.10
C LEU A 26 -9.33 7.63 -1.18
N MET A 27 -8.37 8.48 -0.78
CA MET A 27 -7.57 9.30 -1.68
C MET A 27 -6.57 8.43 -2.48
N LEU A 28 -5.83 7.55 -1.79
CA LEU A 28 -4.87 6.63 -2.40
C LEU A 28 -5.54 5.70 -3.42
N GLY A 29 -6.74 5.20 -3.11
CA GLY A 29 -7.53 4.40 -4.06
C GLY A 29 -8.03 5.17 -5.30
N ARG A 30 -7.97 6.51 -5.31
CA ARG A 30 -8.21 7.31 -6.52
C ARG A 30 -6.92 7.61 -7.29
N VAL A 31 -5.82 7.86 -6.57
CA VAL A 31 -4.52 8.19 -7.18
C VAL A 31 -3.82 6.96 -7.75
N ILE A 32 -4.04 5.79 -7.15
CA ILE A 32 -3.48 4.51 -7.58
C ILE A 32 -4.65 3.63 -8.04
N PRO A 33 -5.06 3.71 -9.32
CA PRO A 33 -6.24 3.02 -9.83
C PRO A 33 -6.21 1.51 -9.60
N PHE A 34 -5.01 0.92 -9.56
CA PHE A 34 -4.81 -0.50 -9.30
C PHE A 34 -5.26 -0.89 -7.87
N ASN A 35 -5.06 -0.04 -6.86
CA ASN A 35 -5.33 -0.42 -5.47
C ASN A 35 -6.83 -0.62 -5.20
N ARG A 36 -7.69 0.18 -5.82
CA ARG A 36 -9.15 0.17 -5.58
C ARG A 36 -9.85 -1.15 -5.93
N PRO A 37 -9.71 -1.72 -7.15
CA PRO A 37 -10.33 -3.00 -7.48
C PRO A 37 -9.76 -4.16 -6.66
N HIS A 38 -8.48 -4.05 -6.25
CA HIS A 38 -7.77 -5.07 -5.48
C HIS A 38 -7.92 -4.92 -3.96
N GLY A 39 -8.51 -3.83 -3.47
CA GLY A 39 -8.69 -3.61 -2.04
C GLY A 39 -7.40 -3.31 -1.29
N VAL A 40 -6.33 -2.97 -2.01
CA VAL A 40 -5.04 -2.62 -1.41
C VAL A 40 -5.19 -1.33 -0.62
N ARG A 41 -4.89 -1.37 0.68
CA ARG A 41 -5.07 -0.25 1.61
C ARG A 41 -4.06 -0.30 2.74
N ILE A 42 -3.87 0.85 3.40
CA ILE A 42 -3.15 0.95 4.66
C ILE A 42 -4.05 0.44 5.78
N ILE A 43 -3.59 -0.56 6.52
CA ILE A 43 -4.27 -1.11 7.70
C ILE A 43 -3.85 -0.33 8.94
N ALA A 44 -2.55 -0.11 9.11
CA ALA A 44 -2.00 0.61 10.25
C ALA A 44 -0.65 1.27 9.90
N LEU A 45 -0.27 2.26 10.71
CA LEU A 45 0.95 3.04 10.57
C LEU A 45 1.61 3.16 11.94
N GLY A 46 2.93 3.05 11.99
CA GLY A 46 3.76 3.37 13.15
C GLY A 46 4.70 4.54 12.88
N ASP A 47 5.67 4.73 13.77
CA ASP A 47 6.78 5.66 13.53
C ASP A 47 7.70 5.15 12.43
N ASP A 48 8.16 3.89 12.54
CA ASP A 48 9.15 3.27 11.64
C ASP A 48 8.59 2.09 10.83
N TRP A 49 7.26 1.91 10.81
CA TRP A 49 6.64 0.80 10.10
C TRP A 49 5.32 1.19 9.44
N VAL A 50 4.96 0.46 8.38
CA VAL A 50 3.70 0.58 7.66
C VAL A 50 3.15 -0.82 7.45
N GLN A 51 1.87 -1.01 7.75
CA GLN A 51 1.16 -2.25 7.43
C GLN A 51 0.09 -1.95 6.39
N THR A 52 0.19 -2.61 5.25
CA THR A 52 -0.83 -2.59 4.20
C THR A 52 -1.36 -4.00 3.98
N GLY A 53 -2.48 -4.10 3.29
CA GLY A 53 -3.11 -5.37 3.00
C GLY A 53 -4.12 -5.27 1.86
N ALA A 54 -4.65 -6.40 1.45
CA ALA A 54 -5.63 -6.57 0.40
C ALA A 54 -6.70 -7.59 0.79
N ASP A 55 -7.94 -7.34 0.36
CA ASP A 55 -9.03 -8.27 0.67
C ASP A 55 -8.92 -9.56 -0.15
N TYR A 56 -9.35 -10.66 0.43
CA TYR A 56 -9.58 -11.90 -0.29
C TYR A 56 -10.89 -11.81 -1.09
N ARG A 57 -10.77 -11.52 -2.39
CA ARG A 57 -11.90 -11.30 -3.30
C ARG A 57 -11.62 -11.90 -4.67
N ARG A 58 -12.67 -12.22 -5.42
CA ARG A 58 -12.58 -12.83 -6.75
C ARG A 58 -11.64 -12.11 -7.72
N ARG A 59 -11.58 -10.78 -7.68
CA ARG A 59 -10.68 -9.97 -8.52
C ARG A 59 -9.19 -10.17 -8.22
N ASN A 60 -8.88 -10.70 -7.04
CA ASN A 60 -7.53 -10.98 -6.57
C ASN A 60 -7.20 -12.47 -6.71
N HIS A 61 -8.12 -13.32 -7.14
CA HIS A 61 -7.86 -14.75 -7.19
C HIS A 61 -6.95 -15.13 -8.35
N ASN A 62 -6.06 -16.08 -8.11
CA ASN A 62 -5.42 -16.87 -9.15
C ASN A 62 -6.32 -18.05 -9.56
N HIS A 63 -5.83 -18.87 -10.49
CA HIS A 63 -6.52 -20.07 -10.98
C HIS A 63 -6.73 -21.17 -9.91
N LEU A 64 -6.02 -21.10 -8.78
CA LEU A 64 -6.15 -22.01 -7.63
C LEU A 64 -7.05 -21.45 -6.52
N ARG A 65 -7.75 -20.33 -6.77
CA ARG A 65 -8.56 -19.61 -5.79
C ARG A 65 -7.76 -19.14 -4.57
N GLY A 66 -6.47 -18.86 -4.70
CA GLY A 66 -5.70 -18.08 -3.72
C GLY A 66 -5.47 -16.65 -4.21
N ILE A 67 -4.94 -15.75 -3.38
CA ILE A 67 -4.54 -14.42 -3.84
C ILE A 67 -3.43 -14.54 -4.88
N HIS A 68 -3.55 -13.78 -5.97
CA HIS A 68 -2.62 -13.74 -7.07
C HIS A 68 -1.25 -13.24 -6.62
N ALA A 69 -0.19 -13.88 -7.10
CA ALA A 69 1.21 -13.55 -6.77
C ALA A 69 1.52 -12.05 -6.96
N CYS A 70 1.07 -11.46 -8.08
CA CYS A 70 1.21 -10.02 -8.33
C CYS A 70 0.47 -9.15 -7.29
N CYS A 71 -0.69 -9.56 -6.78
CA CYS A 71 -1.41 -8.78 -5.76
C CYS A 71 -0.66 -8.80 -4.43
N ILE A 72 -0.12 -9.96 -4.04
CA ILE A 72 0.78 -10.09 -2.88
C ILE A 72 2.01 -9.18 -3.06
N ALA A 73 2.63 -9.21 -4.25
CA ALA A 73 3.77 -8.37 -4.57
C ALA A 73 3.45 -6.87 -4.48
N THR A 74 2.30 -6.45 -4.99
CA THR A 74 1.85 -5.06 -4.89
C THR A 74 1.63 -4.64 -3.44
N VAL A 75 1.07 -5.49 -2.58
CA VAL A 75 0.94 -5.18 -1.14
C VAL A 75 2.32 -4.95 -0.51
N ALA A 76 3.29 -5.82 -0.80
CA ALA A 76 4.67 -5.67 -0.29
C ALA A 76 5.38 -4.41 -0.85
N GLU A 77 5.27 -4.17 -2.15
CA GLU A 77 5.76 -2.95 -2.81
C GLU A 77 5.15 -1.71 -2.17
N PHE A 78 3.83 -1.70 -1.98
CA PHE A 78 3.10 -0.56 -1.48
C PHE A 78 3.47 -0.23 -0.03
N SER A 79 3.59 -1.25 0.83
CA SER A 79 4.12 -1.09 2.20
C SER A 79 5.50 -0.45 2.19
N SER A 80 6.42 -0.98 1.36
CA SER A 80 7.81 -0.52 1.29
C SER A 80 7.90 0.92 0.75
N GLY A 81 7.20 1.20 -0.34
CA GLY A 81 7.16 2.52 -0.97
C GLY A 81 6.58 3.59 -0.04
N LEU A 82 5.50 3.28 0.69
CA LEU A 82 4.92 4.20 1.67
C LEU A 82 5.89 4.50 2.82
N LEU A 83 6.62 3.50 3.31
CA LEU A 83 7.61 3.71 4.37
C LEU A 83 8.71 4.67 3.89
N PHE A 84 9.26 4.48 2.68
CA PHE A 84 10.23 5.41 2.11
C PHE A 84 9.65 6.81 1.92
N LEU A 85 8.45 6.92 1.38
CA LEU A 85 7.78 8.21 1.16
C LEU A 85 7.42 8.93 2.46
N SER A 86 7.35 8.23 3.59
CA SER A 86 7.16 8.85 4.91
C SER A 86 8.42 9.56 5.41
N ARG A 87 9.61 9.18 4.90
CA ARG A 87 10.92 9.69 5.32
C ARG A 87 11.58 10.59 4.29
N LEU A 88 11.35 10.35 3.02
CA LEU A 88 11.95 11.11 1.92
C LEU A 88 11.10 12.33 1.58
N ASN A 89 11.74 13.47 1.34
CA ASN A 89 11.05 14.66 0.83
C ASN A 89 10.78 14.48 -0.68
N PRO A 90 9.52 14.32 -1.11
CA PRO A 90 9.20 14.06 -2.50
C PRO A 90 9.34 15.30 -3.41
N ALA A 91 9.58 16.49 -2.84
CA ALA A 91 9.98 17.67 -3.60
C ALA A 91 11.47 17.64 -3.99
N ARG A 92 12.29 16.83 -3.31
CA ARG A 92 13.73 16.67 -3.57
C ARG A 92 14.06 15.37 -4.28
N TYR A 93 13.32 14.31 -4.00
CA TYR A 93 13.61 12.96 -4.49
C TYR A 93 12.40 12.37 -5.20
N ARG A 94 12.65 11.67 -6.31
CA ARG A 94 11.64 10.87 -7.01
C ARG A 94 11.98 9.40 -6.85
N LEU A 95 11.16 8.69 -6.09
CA LEU A 95 11.33 7.26 -5.85
C LEU A 95 10.87 6.45 -7.05
N ILE A 96 11.64 5.44 -7.41
CA ILE A 96 11.25 4.40 -8.36
C ILE A 96 11.77 3.06 -7.85
N MET A 97 10.93 2.02 -7.88
CA MET A 97 11.36 0.68 -7.52
C MET A 97 12.13 0.08 -8.69
N ALA A 98 13.44 -0.14 -8.50
CA ALA A 98 14.32 -0.66 -9.54
C ALA A 98 14.36 -2.20 -9.58
N LYS A 99 14.21 -2.84 -8.41
CA LYS A 99 14.25 -4.30 -8.27
C LYS A 99 13.30 -4.73 -7.15
N LEU A 100 12.58 -5.82 -7.37
CA LEU A 100 11.74 -6.50 -6.38
C LEU A 100 11.98 -8.00 -6.51
N GLU A 101 12.28 -8.65 -5.38
CA GLU A 101 12.42 -10.10 -5.27
C GLU A 101 11.47 -10.59 -4.18
N ILE A 102 10.70 -11.64 -4.48
CA ILE A 102 9.71 -12.22 -3.56
C ILE A 102 9.77 -13.73 -3.64
N ASP A 103 9.81 -14.36 -2.47
CA ASP A 103 9.63 -15.79 -2.29
C ASP A 103 8.21 -16.09 -1.81
N TYR A 104 7.51 -16.98 -2.52
CA TYR A 104 6.15 -17.38 -2.19
C TYR A 104 6.15 -18.70 -1.42
N HIS A 105 6.09 -18.63 -0.10
CA HIS A 105 6.16 -19.82 0.75
C HIS A 105 4.84 -20.62 0.81
N TYR A 106 3.70 -19.93 0.80
CA TYR A 106 2.38 -20.54 0.95
C TYR A 106 1.32 -19.86 0.08
N HIS A 107 0.24 -20.59 -0.21
CA HIS A 107 -0.93 -20.02 -0.87
C HIS A 107 -1.75 -19.17 0.11
N ALA A 108 -1.93 -17.89 -0.21
CA ALA A 108 -2.82 -17.01 0.54
C ALA A 108 -4.29 -17.29 0.18
N LYS A 109 -5.07 -17.85 1.12
CA LYS A 109 -6.51 -18.12 0.98
C LYS A 109 -7.39 -17.24 1.88
N GLU A 110 -6.77 -16.24 2.49
CA GLU A 110 -7.38 -15.29 3.42
C GLU A 110 -6.88 -13.87 3.06
N PRO A 111 -7.54 -12.81 3.56
CA PRO A 111 -7.04 -11.46 3.40
C PRO A 111 -5.60 -11.34 3.91
N ILE A 112 -4.78 -10.58 3.20
CA ILE A 112 -3.38 -10.30 3.54
C ILE A 112 -3.21 -8.85 3.96
#